data_AF-A0A482IMI1-F1
#
_entry.id   AF-A0A482IMI1-F1
#
_cell.length_a   1.000
_cell.length_b   1.000
_cell.length_c   1.000
_cell.angle_alpha   90.00
_cell.angle_beta   90.00
_cell.angle_gamma   90.00
#
_symmetry.space_group_name_H-M   'P 1'
#
loop_
_entity.id
_entity.type
_entity.pdbx_description
1 polymer ?
#
loop_
_entity_poly.entity_id
_entity_poly.type
_entity_poly.pdbx_seq_one_letter_code
_entity_poly.pdbx_strand_id
1 'polypeptide(L)'
;MAITDTHEEKETLAVDVLLPGHEARTTTPLFLHSKKALIVREGGRCYICGKAAEQSGHPLEAHHHPIERSLSNMIDWSTVAGLAKIGALGPHAAAFDWSKFDPADPYTFVDDMTVNGLLLCKEHHTGKDAGIHDMPFPLWIAQKYAREGYQFSPTEVIHHADHS
;
A
#
# COMPACT_ATOMS: atom_id res chain seq x y z
N MET A 1 -21.33 11.15 18.20
CA MET A 1 -21.36 12.62 18.06
C MET A 1 -20.85 12.96 16.67
N ALA A 2 -21.55 13.81 15.93
CA ALA A 2 -21.02 14.37 14.69
C ALA A 2 -19.78 15.23 15.02
N ILE A 3 -18.75 15.19 14.18
CA ILE A 3 -17.62 16.13 14.30
C ILE A 3 -18.13 17.47 13.74
N THR A 4 -18.35 18.45 14.61
CA THR A 4 -18.95 19.75 14.23
C THR A 4 -17.93 20.87 14.11
N ASP A 5 -16.69 20.62 14.51
CA ASP A 5 -15.57 21.57 14.43
C ASP A 5 -14.42 20.89 13.69
N THR A 6 -14.01 21.48 12.58
CA THR A 6 -12.93 20.99 11.72
C THR A 6 -11.94 22.12 11.52
N HIS A 7 -10.66 21.88 11.80
CA HIS A 7 -9.59 22.78 11.41
C HIS A 7 -9.00 22.30 10.09
N GLU A 8 -8.86 23.20 9.12
CA GLU A 8 -8.19 22.89 7.84
C GLU A 8 -6.67 22.91 8.06
N GLU A 9 -6.02 21.80 7.72
CA GLU A 9 -4.57 21.74 7.52
C GLU A 9 -4.31 21.81 6.02
N LYS A 10 -3.62 22.86 5.57
CA LYS A 10 -3.26 23.06 4.17
C LYS A 10 -1.78 23.33 4.05
N GLU A 11 -1.07 22.41 3.40
CA GLU A 11 0.38 22.45 3.27
C GLU A 11 0.81 22.22 1.82
N THR A 12 1.98 22.76 1.47
CA THR A 12 2.68 22.43 0.22
C THR A 12 3.92 21.64 0.59
N LEU A 13 3.97 20.36 0.20
CA LEU A 13 5.13 19.50 0.41
C LEU A 13 6.00 19.46 -0.85
N ALA A 14 7.29 19.73 -0.70
CA ALA A 14 8.29 19.49 -1.73
C ALA A 14 9.20 18.35 -1.27
N VAL A 15 9.26 17.28 -2.06
CA VAL A 15 10.08 16.09 -1.78
C VAL A 15 11.17 15.99 -2.86
N ASP A 16 12.42 16.03 -2.43
CA ASP A 16 13.59 15.81 -3.30
C ASP A 16 14.35 14.57 -2.80
N VAL A 17 14.33 13.50 -3.59
CA VAL A 17 14.90 12.20 -3.24
C VAL A 17 15.74 11.70 -4.40
N LEU A 18 16.99 11.36 -4.10
CA LEU A 18 17.89 10.68 -5.03
C LEU A 18 17.57 9.19 -5.03
N LEU A 19 16.64 8.78 -5.89
CA LEU A 19 16.27 7.37 -6.05
C LEU A 19 17.47 6.56 -6.59
N PRO A 20 17.71 5.34 -6.09
CA PRO A 20 18.75 4.49 -6.65
C PRO A 20 18.39 4.14 -8.10
N GLY A 21 19.40 4.06 -8.97
CA GLY A 21 19.20 3.49 -10.30
C GLY A 21 18.70 2.05 -10.17
N HIS A 22 17.70 1.67 -10.98
CA HIS A 22 17.13 0.33 -10.97
C HIS A 22 16.81 -0.12 -12.40
N GLU A 23 16.71 -1.43 -12.59
CA GLU A 23 16.30 -2.01 -13.87
C GLU A 23 14.93 -1.48 -14.30
N ALA A 24 14.73 -1.39 -15.62
CA ALA A 24 13.46 -0.97 -16.18
C ALA A 24 12.33 -1.83 -15.62
N ARG A 25 11.23 -1.19 -15.20
CA ARG A 25 10.08 -1.90 -14.64
C ARG A 25 9.51 -2.83 -15.71
N THR A 26 9.46 -4.11 -15.40
CA THR A 26 8.71 -5.11 -16.15
C THR A 26 7.67 -5.72 -15.24
N THR A 27 6.51 -6.04 -15.79
CA THR A 27 5.49 -6.80 -15.06
C THR A 27 5.91 -8.26 -15.07
N THR A 28 6.48 -8.74 -13.95
CA THR A 28 7.01 -10.10 -13.87
C THR A 28 5.89 -11.15 -13.79
N PRO A 29 6.15 -12.40 -14.22
CA PRO A 29 5.19 -13.50 -14.02
C PRO A 29 4.83 -13.72 -12.55
N LEU A 30 5.79 -13.53 -11.64
CA LEU A 30 5.59 -13.59 -10.20
C LEU A 30 4.57 -12.53 -9.74
N PHE A 31 4.73 -11.27 -10.16
CA PHE A 31 3.78 -10.21 -9.85
C PHE A 31 2.37 -10.53 -10.35
N LEU A 32 2.23 -10.98 -11.60
CA LEU A 32 0.91 -11.31 -12.17
C LEU A 32 0.21 -12.44 -11.42
N HIS A 33 0.97 -13.46 -11.02
CA HIS A 33 0.44 -14.59 -10.28
C HIS A 33 0.05 -14.19 -8.84
N SER A 34 1.00 -13.61 -8.11
CA SER A 34 0.82 -13.21 -6.71
C SER A 34 -0.24 -12.12 -6.54
N LYS A 35 -0.39 -11.18 -7.51
CA LYS A 35 -1.48 -10.19 -7.50
C LYS A 35 -2.86 -10.85 -7.43
N LYS A 36 -3.08 -11.96 -8.15
CA LYS A 36 -4.37 -12.67 -8.10
C LYS A 36 -4.59 -13.28 -6.73
N ALA A 37 -3.55 -13.88 -6.14
CA ALA A 37 -3.61 -14.42 -4.79
C ALA A 37 -3.86 -13.32 -3.74
N LEU A 38 -3.23 -12.15 -3.88
CA LEU A 38 -3.50 -10.96 -3.05
C LEU A 38 -4.98 -10.56 -3.12
N ILE A 39 -5.55 -10.45 -4.33
CA ILE A 39 -6.97 -10.10 -4.51
C ILE A 39 -7.87 -11.10 -3.77
N VAL A 40 -7.58 -12.40 -3.87
CA VAL A 40 -8.35 -13.43 -3.15
C VAL A 40 -8.16 -13.31 -1.64
N ARG A 41 -6.92 -13.13 -1.15
CA ARG A 41 -6.58 -12.97 0.27
C ARG A 41 -7.34 -11.83 0.92
N GLU A 42 -7.42 -10.69 0.25
CA GLU A 42 -8.09 -9.47 0.74
C GLU A 42 -9.60 -9.45 0.43
N GLY A 43 -10.16 -10.54 -0.09
CA GLY A 43 -11.58 -10.63 -0.46
C GLY A 43 -12.00 -9.64 -1.56
N GLY A 44 -11.05 -9.18 -2.37
CA GLY A 44 -11.28 -8.20 -3.43
C GLY A 44 -11.72 -6.84 -2.88
N ARG A 45 -11.16 -6.41 -1.75
CA ARG A 45 -11.50 -5.14 -1.09
C ARG A 45 -10.29 -4.23 -0.91
N CYS A 46 -10.50 -2.93 -1.09
CA CYS A 46 -9.51 -1.92 -0.78
C CYS A 46 -9.15 -1.95 0.71
N TYR A 47 -7.85 -1.89 1.03
CA TYR A 47 -7.37 -1.87 2.40
C TYR A 47 -7.84 -0.65 3.20
N ILE A 48 -8.03 0.51 2.57
CA ILE A 48 -8.47 1.73 3.27
C ILE A 48 -9.99 1.77 3.43
N CYS A 49 -10.74 1.73 2.32
CA CYS A 49 -12.19 1.95 2.36
C CYS A 49 -13.04 0.68 2.33
N GLY A 50 -12.45 -0.51 2.14
CA GLY A 50 -13.20 -1.77 2.06
C GLY A 50 -14.04 -1.97 0.79
N LYS A 51 -14.12 -0.95 -0.10
CA LYS A 51 -14.86 -1.01 -1.36
C LYS A 51 -14.26 -2.06 -2.30
N ALA A 52 -15.14 -2.83 -2.94
CA ALA A 52 -14.80 -3.66 -4.08
C ALA A 52 -14.62 -2.82 -5.35
N ALA A 53 -14.07 -3.43 -6.41
CA ALA A 53 -13.77 -2.76 -7.67
C ALA A 53 -14.99 -2.03 -8.26
N GLU A 54 -16.16 -2.67 -8.22
CA GLU A 54 -17.44 -2.14 -8.73
C GLU A 54 -17.90 -0.92 -7.92
N GLN A 55 -17.72 -0.97 -6.60
CA GLN A 55 -18.08 0.13 -5.69
C GLN A 55 -17.13 1.32 -5.82
N SER A 56 -15.85 1.07 -6.13
CA SER A 56 -14.86 2.12 -6.37
C SER A 56 -14.80 2.59 -7.84
N GLY A 57 -15.57 1.98 -8.74
CA GLY A 57 -15.61 2.36 -10.17
C GLY A 57 -14.33 2.05 -10.96
N HIS A 58 -13.40 1.24 -10.42
CA HIS A 58 -12.12 0.90 -11.05
C HIS A 58 -11.59 -0.44 -10.52
N PRO A 59 -10.90 -1.26 -11.33
CA PRO A 59 -10.20 -2.44 -10.83
C PRO A 59 -9.25 -2.11 -9.67
N LEU A 60 -9.22 -2.98 -8.66
CA LEU A 60 -8.27 -2.83 -7.56
C LEU A 60 -6.82 -3.03 -8.02
N GLU A 61 -5.92 -2.34 -7.34
CA GLU A 61 -4.52 -2.20 -7.68
C GLU A 61 -3.66 -2.80 -6.56
N ALA A 62 -2.61 -3.53 -6.95
CA ALA A 62 -1.62 -4.03 -6.00
C ALA A 62 -0.53 -2.98 -5.85
N HIS A 63 -0.29 -2.60 -4.61
CA HIS A 63 0.74 -1.67 -4.18
C HIS A 63 1.85 -2.43 -3.45
N HIS A 64 3.11 -2.04 -3.65
CA HIS A 64 4.26 -2.66 -2.98
C HIS A 64 4.38 -2.11 -1.55
N HIS A 65 4.19 -2.94 -0.53
CA HIS A 65 4.26 -2.51 0.87
C HIS A 65 4.77 -3.65 1.76
N PRO A 66 5.73 -3.38 2.67
CA PRO A 66 6.29 -2.07 3.00
C PRO A 66 7.46 -1.61 2.11
N ILE A 67 7.96 -2.46 1.20
CA ILE A 67 9.14 -2.15 0.38
C ILE A 67 8.73 -1.81 -1.05
N GLU A 68 8.94 -0.56 -1.43
CA GLU A 68 8.69 -0.08 -2.79
C GLU A 68 9.67 -0.66 -3.81
N ARG A 69 9.15 -1.02 -4.99
CA ARG A 69 9.96 -1.64 -6.03
C ARG A 69 11.09 -0.75 -6.55
N SER A 70 10.86 0.55 -6.66
CA SER A 70 11.88 1.52 -7.12
C SER A 70 12.99 1.74 -6.10
N LEU A 71 12.77 1.37 -4.83
CA LEU A 71 13.72 1.55 -3.75
C LEU A 71 14.53 0.29 -3.45
N SER A 72 14.25 -0.85 -4.09
CA SER A 72 14.90 -2.15 -3.80
C SER A 72 16.43 -2.09 -3.72
N ASN A 73 17.07 -1.27 -4.57
CA ASN A 73 18.52 -1.15 -4.64
C ASN A 73 19.15 -0.31 -3.50
N MET A 74 18.35 0.41 -2.69
CA MET A 74 18.83 1.09 -1.48
C MET A 74 18.56 0.32 -0.18
N ILE A 75 17.89 -0.84 -0.26
CA ILE A 75 17.45 -1.58 0.93
C ILE A 75 18.59 -2.41 1.51
N ASP A 76 18.80 -2.29 2.83
CA ASP A 76 19.54 -3.29 3.60
C ASP A 76 18.64 -4.50 3.89
N TRP A 77 18.78 -5.51 3.04
CA TRP A 77 18.00 -6.74 3.12
C TRP A 77 18.26 -7.57 4.38
N SER A 78 19.43 -7.42 5.01
CA SER A 78 19.71 -8.11 6.27
C SER A 78 18.81 -7.59 7.39
N THR A 79 18.64 -6.27 7.44
CA THR A 79 17.71 -5.60 8.36
C THR A 79 16.26 -5.98 8.06
N VAL A 80 15.83 -5.94 6.79
CA VAL A 80 14.46 -6.34 6.41
C VAL A 80 14.16 -7.78 6.82
N ALA A 81 15.07 -8.72 6.54
CA ALA A 81 14.90 -10.11 6.92
C ALA A 81 14.81 -10.29 8.44
N GLY A 82 15.61 -9.55 9.22
CA GLY A 82 15.55 -9.55 10.69
C GLY A 82 14.20 -9.06 11.22
N LEU A 83 13.72 -7.93 10.70
CA LEU A 83 12.43 -7.34 11.08
C LEU A 83 11.25 -8.23 10.68
N ALA A 84 11.29 -8.82 9.48
CA ALA A 84 10.26 -9.74 9.02
C ALA A 84 10.16 -10.98 9.91
N LYS A 85 11.29 -11.60 10.28
CA LYS A 85 11.33 -12.81 11.13
C LYS A 85 10.73 -12.59 12.53
N ILE A 86 10.80 -11.37 13.07
CA ILE A 86 10.16 -11.02 14.35
C ILE A 86 8.73 -10.50 14.19
N GLY A 87 8.19 -10.50 12.98
CA GLY A 87 6.81 -10.07 12.68
C GLY A 87 6.62 -8.55 12.57
N ALA A 88 7.68 -7.75 12.59
CA ALA A 88 7.58 -6.28 12.54
C ALA A 88 7.03 -5.77 11.19
N LEU A 89 7.19 -6.56 10.11
CA LEU A 89 6.63 -6.28 8.78
C LEU A 89 5.31 -7.01 8.51
N GLY A 90 4.72 -7.60 9.55
CA GLY A 90 3.47 -8.36 9.47
C GLY A 90 3.66 -9.86 9.17
N PRO A 91 2.58 -10.64 9.30
CA PRO A 91 2.64 -12.10 9.27
C PRO A 91 3.02 -12.67 7.90
N HIS A 92 2.68 -11.98 6.82
CA HIS A 92 2.98 -12.46 5.46
C HIS A 92 4.47 -12.33 5.13
N ALA A 93 5.09 -11.20 5.45
CA ALA A 93 6.54 -11.05 5.36
C ALA A 93 7.28 -12.01 6.31
N ALA A 94 6.74 -12.29 7.50
CA ALA A 94 7.31 -13.27 8.42
C ALA A 94 7.28 -14.71 7.88
N ALA A 95 6.26 -15.06 7.09
CA ALA A 95 6.09 -16.37 6.48
C ALA A 95 6.93 -16.59 5.22
N PHE A 96 7.58 -15.55 4.68
CA PHE A 96 8.47 -15.67 3.53
C PHE A 96 9.71 -16.52 3.87
N ASP A 97 10.19 -17.33 2.92
CA ASP A 97 11.36 -18.19 3.11
C ASP A 97 12.67 -17.39 3.00
N TRP A 98 12.96 -16.60 4.04
CA TRP A 98 14.19 -15.80 4.17
C TRP A 98 15.47 -16.62 4.15
N SER A 99 15.42 -17.95 4.26
CA SER A 99 16.60 -18.81 4.14
C SER A 99 17.03 -19.01 2.68
N LYS A 100 16.11 -18.82 1.73
CA LYS A 100 16.33 -18.93 0.29
C LYS A 100 16.39 -17.58 -0.43
N PHE A 101 16.19 -16.48 0.30
CA PHE A 101 16.23 -15.15 -0.27
C PHE A 101 17.64 -14.78 -0.73
N ASP A 102 17.77 -14.32 -1.97
CA ASP A 102 19.00 -13.78 -2.52
C ASP A 102 18.89 -12.24 -2.63
N PRO A 103 19.67 -11.47 -1.86
CA PRO A 103 19.66 -10.00 -1.97
C PRO A 103 20.16 -9.48 -3.33
N ALA A 104 20.84 -10.30 -4.13
CA ALA A 104 21.20 -9.94 -5.52
C ALA A 104 19.99 -10.03 -6.47
N ASP A 105 18.94 -10.75 -6.10
CA ASP A 105 17.65 -10.81 -6.80
C ASP A 105 16.47 -10.49 -5.85
N PRO A 106 16.35 -9.21 -5.43
CA PRO A 106 15.36 -8.80 -4.44
C PRO A 106 13.92 -8.94 -4.95
N TYR A 107 13.72 -9.06 -6.26
CA TYR A 107 12.39 -9.14 -6.87
C TYR A 107 11.66 -10.45 -6.55
N THR A 108 12.36 -11.47 -6.08
CA THR A 108 11.75 -12.69 -5.51
C THR A 108 10.89 -12.40 -4.28
N PHE A 109 11.19 -11.34 -3.52
CA PHE A 109 10.35 -10.83 -2.44
C PHE A 109 9.51 -9.64 -2.89
N VAL A 110 10.12 -8.66 -3.55
CA VAL A 110 9.49 -7.38 -3.85
C VAL A 110 8.27 -7.54 -4.76
N ASP A 111 8.39 -8.32 -5.83
CA ASP A 111 7.28 -8.54 -6.78
C ASP A 111 6.29 -9.60 -6.28
N ASP A 112 6.57 -10.29 -5.17
CA ASP A 112 5.63 -11.24 -4.56
C ASP A 112 4.59 -10.50 -3.72
N MET A 113 3.45 -10.24 -4.34
CA MET A 113 2.32 -9.54 -3.73
C MET A 113 1.64 -10.34 -2.61
N THR A 114 1.99 -11.62 -2.42
CA THR A 114 1.50 -12.38 -1.27
C THR A 114 2.23 -12.03 0.02
N VAL A 115 3.43 -11.46 -0.05
CA VAL A 115 4.25 -11.09 1.11
C VAL A 115 4.58 -9.59 1.18
N ASN A 116 4.64 -8.90 0.04
CA ASN A 116 4.96 -7.47 -0.07
C ASN A 116 3.83 -6.69 -0.78
N GLY A 117 2.59 -7.20 -0.74
CA GLY A 117 1.44 -6.63 -1.45
C GLY A 117 0.37 -6.06 -0.53
N LEU A 118 -0.12 -4.88 -0.91
CA LEU A 118 -1.29 -4.22 -0.33
C LEU A 118 -2.32 -3.93 -1.44
N LEU A 119 -3.59 -4.28 -1.22
CA LEU A 119 -4.64 -4.07 -2.21
C LEU A 119 -5.37 -2.74 -1.98
N LEU A 120 -5.43 -1.89 -3.00
CA LEU A 120 -6.02 -0.55 -2.91
C LEU A 120 -6.95 -0.28 -4.08
N CYS A 121 -7.97 0.56 -3.87
CA CYS A 121 -8.68 1.18 -4.99
C CYS A 121 -7.84 2.33 -5.55
N LYS A 122 -8.18 2.79 -6.76
CA LYS A 122 -7.42 3.83 -7.47
C LYS A 122 -7.25 5.11 -6.65
N GLU A 123 -8.30 5.54 -5.97
CA GLU A 123 -8.30 6.71 -5.08
C GLU A 123 -7.26 6.59 -3.96
N HIS A 124 -7.27 5.48 -3.22
CA HIS A 124 -6.34 5.28 -2.10
C HIS A 124 -4.93 4.86 -2.53
N HIS A 125 -4.72 4.55 -3.81
CA HIS A 125 -3.41 4.23 -4.38
C HIS A 125 -2.75 5.47 -4.99
N THR A 126 -3.37 6.06 -6.01
CA THR A 126 -2.81 7.15 -6.83
C THR A 126 -3.71 8.38 -6.91
N GLY A 127 -4.83 8.38 -6.17
CA GLY A 127 -5.72 9.52 -6.09
C GLY A 127 -5.00 10.71 -5.48
N LYS A 128 -5.17 11.87 -6.13
CA LYS A 128 -4.67 13.13 -5.61
C LYS A 128 -5.35 13.44 -4.27
N ASP A 129 -4.58 13.88 -3.29
CA ASP A 129 -5.04 14.28 -1.95
C ASP A 129 -5.74 13.15 -1.15
N ALA A 130 -5.51 11.88 -1.51
CA ALA A 130 -6.07 10.70 -0.83
C ALA A 130 -5.21 9.43 -0.92
N GLY A 131 -4.35 9.33 -1.95
CA GLY A 131 -3.57 8.14 -2.26
C GLY A 131 -2.26 8.01 -1.47
N ILE A 132 -1.80 6.78 -1.29
CA ILE A 132 -0.56 6.46 -0.55
C ILE A 132 0.70 7.10 -1.17
N HIS A 133 0.68 7.34 -2.48
CA HIS A 133 1.79 7.97 -3.20
C HIS A 133 1.81 9.50 -3.13
N ASP A 134 0.78 10.14 -2.56
CA ASP A 134 0.65 11.61 -2.51
C ASP A 134 0.50 12.12 -1.07
N MET A 135 -0.29 11.41 -0.26
CA MET A 135 -0.64 11.81 1.10
C MET A 135 0.42 11.36 2.13
N PRO A 136 0.85 12.23 3.06
CA PRO A 136 1.68 11.81 4.19
C PRO A 136 1.08 10.62 4.93
N PHE A 137 1.90 9.60 5.23
CA PHE A 137 1.42 8.32 5.74
C PHE A 137 0.44 8.42 6.94
N PRO A 138 0.67 9.28 7.97
CA PRO A 138 -0.28 9.41 9.08
C PRO A 138 -1.68 9.88 8.65
N LEU A 139 -1.77 10.79 7.68
CA LEU A 139 -3.04 11.26 7.13
C LEU A 139 -3.67 10.21 6.22
N TRP A 140 -2.84 9.52 5.42
CA TRP A 140 -3.30 8.46 4.54
C TRP A 140 -3.97 7.32 5.33
N ILE A 141 -3.30 6.81 6.36
CA ILE A 141 -3.83 5.69 7.16
C ILE A 141 -5.03 6.10 8.03
N ALA A 142 -5.14 7.37 8.42
CA ALA A 142 -6.27 7.87 9.19
C ALA A 142 -7.62 7.70 8.45
N GLN A 143 -7.64 7.79 7.12
CA GLN A 143 -8.84 7.56 6.30
C GLN A 143 -9.48 6.18 6.55
N LYS A 144 -8.67 5.15 6.86
CA LYS A 144 -9.15 3.79 7.16
C LYS A 144 -9.99 3.73 8.43
N TYR A 145 -9.71 4.60 9.39
CA TYR A 145 -10.33 4.61 10.72
C TYR A 145 -11.22 5.83 10.96
N ALA A 146 -11.32 6.72 9.97
CA ALA A 146 -12.14 7.92 10.02
C ALA A 146 -13.62 7.53 10.18
N ARG A 147 -14.43 8.50 10.61
CA ARG A 147 -15.88 8.26 10.72
C ARG A 147 -16.51 8.35 9.34
N GLU A 148 -17.49 7.49 9.09
CA GLU A 148 -18.35 7.56 7.90
C GLU A 148 -18.93 8.97 7.73
N GLY A 149 -18.88 9.50 6.50
CA GLY A 149 -19.35 10.83 6.14
C GLY A 149 -18.43 11.99 6.54
N TYR A 150 -17.22 11.72 7.05
CA TYR A 150 -16.26 12.77 7.38
C TYR A 150 -15.70 13.45 6.12
N GLN A 151 -15.76 14.78 6.05
CA GLN A 151 -15.12 15.54 4.98
C GLN A 151 -13.59 15.54 5.23
N PHE A 152 -12.87 14.67 4.53
CA PHE A 152 -11.43 14.48 4.74
C PHE A 152 -10.59 15.51 3.99
N SER A 153 -10.97 15.80 2.74
CA SER A 153 -10.35 16.83 1.91
C SER A 153 -11.45 17.61 1.17
N PRO A 154 -11.16 18.70 0.44
CA PRO A 154 -12.17 19.41 -0.35
C PRO A 154 -12.91 18.55 -1.37
N THR A 155 -12.34 17.39 -1.76
CA THR A 155 -12.92 16.50 -2.78
C THR A 155 -13.26 15.12 -2.26
N GLU A 156 -12.85 14.74 -1.04
CA GLU A 156 -13.11 13.41 -0.48
C GLU A 156 -13.99 13.47 0.77
N VAL A 157 -15.07 12.69 0.73
CA VAL A 157 -15.93 12.39 1.87
C VAL A 157 -15.76 10.91 2.17
N ILE A 158 -15.34 10.60 3.40
CA ILE A 158 -15.03 9.24 3.81
C ILE A 158 -16.28 8.37 3.69
N HIS A 159 -16.12 7.30 2.93
CA HIS A 159 -17.11 6.24 2.77
C HIS A 159 -16.45 4.87 2.88
N HIS A 160 -16.76 4.14 3.96
CA HIS A 160 -16.36 2.74 4.13
C HIS A 160 -17.44 1.82 3.54
N ALA A 161 -17.01 0.71 2.95
CA ALA A 161 -17.96 -0.34 2.57
C ALA A 161 -18.56 -0.94 3.85
N ASP A 162 -19.88 -1.17 3.83
CA ASP A 162 -20.58 -1.84 4.92
C ASP A 162 -19.86 -3.15 5.26
N HIS A 163 -19.46 -3.29 6.52
CA HIS A 163 -18.95 -4.54 7.04
C HIS A 163 -20.13 -5.50 7.20
N SER A 164 -20.35 -6.36 6.19
CA SER A 164 -21.28 -7.49 6.27
C SER A 164 -20.73 -8.60 7.16
#